data_AF-A0A957K6X6-F1
#
_entry.id   AF-A0A957K6X6-F1
#
_cell.length_a   1.000
_cell.length_b   1.000
_cell.length_c   1.000
_cell.angle_alpha   90.00
_cell.angle_beta   90.00
_cell.angle_gamma   90.00
#
_symmetry.space_group_name_H-M   'P 1'
#
loop_
_entity.id
_entity.type
_entity.pdbx_description
1 polymer ?
#
loop_
_entity_poly.entity_id
_entity_poly.type
_entity_poly.pdbx_seq_one_letter_code
_entity_poly.pdbx_strand_id
1 'polypeptide(L)'
;MSKPMNPETLMAKVARLQAENTKLRRIAHRTGDAVRLERVETDAKQLLVWRFSGFSITLRAVAEYGMTRRHWEWARALLLYANIHDGHDVTCHDFAEAVTAVEDAVNTLRTEGLERLKYLLPQYTLLESHYKRQAKRARQIERQKTRQTPRQNVRQTASFSGADSTDNQPVGEGMSRGIRDRRAEIEARMGMDDGRRDA
;
A
#
# COMPACT_ATOMS: atom_id res chain seq x y z
N MET A 1 -4.91 -42.60 35.09
CA MET A 1 -3.74 -42.13 35.86
C MET A 1 -2.66 -41.73 34.87
N SER A 2 -2.29 -40.45 34.82
CA SER A 2 -1.27 -39.96 33.88
C SER A 2 0.10 -40.50 34.29
N LYS A 3 0.82 -41.13 33.37
CA LYS A 3 2.16 -41.69 33.61
C LYS A 3 3.09 -40.56 34.09
N PRO A 4 3.79 -40.70 35.23
CA PRO A 4 4.67 -39.65 35.72
C PRO A 4 5.75 -39.39 34.68
N MET A 5 5.74 -38.18 34.13
CA MET A 5 6.63 -37.78 33.06
C MET A 5 8.01 -37.50 33.67
N ASN A 6 9.04 -38.15 33.12
CA ASN A 6 10.40 -38.12 33.66
C ASN A 6 10.93 -36.65 33.66
N PRO A 7 11.43 -36.10 34.78
CA PRO A 7 11.84 -34.70 34.89
C PRO A 7 12.80 -34.21 33.79
N GLU A 8 13.70 -35.08 33.32
CA GLU A 8 14.61 -34.77 32.21
C GLU A 8 13.86 -34.50 30.89
N THR A 9 12.81 -35.28 30.62
CA THR A 9 11.98 -35.10 29.42
C THR A 9 11.16 -33.81 29.47
N LEU A 10 10.78 -33.37 30.69
CA LEU A 10 10.11 -32.08 30.90
C LEU A 10 11.07 -30.93 30.66
N MET A 11 12.31 -31.01 31.17
CA MET A 11 13.33 -29.98 30.96
C MET A 11 13.70 -29.82 29.48
N ALA A 12 13.90 -30.93 28.76
CA ALA A 12 14.18 -30.89 27.33
C ALA A 12 13.02 -30.26 26.54
N LYS A 13 11.77 -30.56 26.92
CA LYS A 13 10.58 -29.97 26.30
C LYS A 13 10.45 -28.47 26.60
N VAL A 14 10.74 -28.04 27.83
CA VAL A 14 10.75 -26.61 28.20
C VAL A 14 11.83 -25.86 27.43
N ALA A 15 13.05 -26.38 27.34
CA ALA A 15 14.14 -25.75 26.59
C ALA A 15 13.80 -25.60 25.09
N ARG A 16 13.22 -26.65 24.49
CA ARG A 16 12.74 -26.60 23.10
C ARG A 16 11.64 -25.55 22.93
N LEU A 17 10.64 -25.55 23.81
CA LEU A 17 9.53 -24.60 23.75
C LEU A 17 10.01 -23.15 23.97
N GLN A 18 11.00 -22.93 24.83
CA GLN A 18 11.62 -21.61 25.02
C GLN A 18 12.35 -21.15 23.77
N ALA A 19 13.18 -22.00 23.15
CA ALA A 19 13.86 -21.68 21.90
C ALA A 19 12.88 -21.34 20.77
N GLU A 20 11.79 -22.10 20.68
CA GLU A 20 10.70 -21.87 19.72
C GLU A 20 9.94 -20.57 20.04
N ASN A 21 9.65 -20.29 21.31
CA ASN A 21 9.02 -19.02 21.73
C ASN A 21 9.92 -17.82 21.40
N THR A 22 11.23 -17.91 21.61
CA THR A 22 12.19 -16.87 21.22
C THR A 22 12.20 -16.67 19.70
N LYS A 23 12.18 -17.75 18.92
CA LYS A 23 12.10 -17.69 17.45
C LYS A 23 10.79 -17.04 16.98
N LEU A 24 9.66 -17.47 17.53
CA LEU A 24 8.34 -16.94 17.20
C LEU A 24 8.20 -15.48 17.62
N ARG A 25 8.76 -15.06 18.75
CA ARG A 25 8.80 -13.65 19.14
C ARG A 25 9.62 -12.82 18.15
N ARG A 26 10.77 -13.31 17.67
CA ARG A 26 11.51 -12.61 16.61
C ARG A 26 10.70 -12.47 15.33
N ILE A 27 9.94 -13.51 14.95
CA ILE A 27 9.06 -13.48 13.78
C ILE A 27 7.87 -12.52 14.00
N ALA A 28 7.25 -12.56 15.17
CA ALA A 28 6.10 -11.72 15.53
C ALA A 28 6.49 -10.25 15.71
N HIS A 29 7.72 -9.97 16.13
CA HIS A 29 8.29 -8.63 16.22
C HIS A 29 8.99 -8.19 14.92
N ARG A 30 8.93 -8.95 13.82
CA ARG A 30 9.33 -8.42 12.51
C ARG A 30 8.45 -7.22 12.21
N THR A 31 9.06 -6.04 12.27
CA THR A 31 8.45 -4.79 11.84
C THR A 31 7.96 -4.96 10.41
N GLY A 32 6.85 -4.32 10.05
CA GLY A 32 6.31 -4.36 8.68
C GLY A 32 7.30 -3.88 7.61
N ASP A 33 8.41 -3.28 8.03
CA ASP A 33 9.54 -2.88 7.22
C ASP A 33 10.48 -4.06 6.92
N ALA A 34 10.78 -4.95 7.86
CA ALA A 34 11.59 -6.14 7.59
C ALA A 34 10.92 -7.07 6.56
N VAL A 35 9.62 -7.30 6.71
CA VAL A 35 8.82 -8.08 5.73
C VAL A 35 8.79 -7.39 4.37
N ARG A 36 8.71 -6.06 4.36
CA ARG A 36 8.75 -5.30 3.10
C ARG A 36 10.10 -5.46 2.44
N LEU A 37 11.21 -5.32 3.17
CA LEU A 37 12.55 -5.43 2.62
C LEU A 37 12.79 -6.81 1.97
N GLU A 38 12.37 -7.91 2.62
CA GLU A 38 12.46 -9.26 2.03
C GLU A 38 11.68 -9.40 0.72
N ARG A 39 10.48 -8.80 0.65
CA ARG A 39 9.71 -8.78 -0.59
C ARG A 39 10.39 -7.93 -1.67
N VAL A 40 10.94 -6.77 -1.30
CA VAL A 40 11.66 -5.90 -2.24
C VAL A 40 12.93 -6.59 -2.77
N GLU A 41 13.66 -7.32 -1.93
CA GLU A 41 14.78 -8.16 -2.34
C GLU A 41 14.35 -9.21 -3.38
N THR A 42 13.24 -9.91 -3.10
CA THR A 42 12.69 -10.93 -4.00
C THR A 42 12.29 -10.32 -5.35
N ASP A 43 11.57 -9.19 -5.33
CA ASP A 43 11.14 -8.49 -6.54
C ASP A 43 12.35 -7.97 -7.35
N ALA A 44 13.40 -7.46 -6.69
CA ALA A 44 14.63 -7.01 -7.35
C ALA A 44 15.39 -8.17 -8.02
N LYS A 45 15.54 -9.31 -7.33
CA LYS A 45 16.13 -10.53 -7.91
C LYS A 45 15.32 -11.02 -9.11
N GLN A 46 14.00 -10.92 -9.06
CA GLN A 46 13.13 -11.27 -10.20
C GLN A 46 13.37 -10.36 -11.42
N LEU A 47 13.55 -9.05 -11.21
CA LEU A 47 13.92 -8.13 -12.30
C LEU A 47 15.26 -8.50 -12.92
N LEU A 48 16.27 -8.84 -12.10
CA LEU A 48 17.55 -9.31 -12.61
C LEU A 48 17.39 -10.58 -13.45
N VAL A 49 16.66 -11.58 -12.96
CA VAL A 49 16.40 -12.82 -13.71
C VAL A 49 15.78 -12.53 -15.08
N TRP A 50 14.77 -11.65 -15.14
CA TRP A 50 14.18 -11.26 -16.42
C TRP A 50 15.17 -10.54 -17.32
N ARG A 51 15.93 -9.58 -16.78
CA ARG A 51 16.88 -8.80 -17.57
C ARG A 51 17.98 -9.64 -18.18
N PHE A 52 18.55 -10.56 -17.40
CA PHE A 52 19.60 -11.48 -17.85
C PHE A 52 19.07 -12.60 -18.76
N SER A 53 17.76 -12.85 -18.74
CA SER A 53 17.08 -13.73 -19.70
C SER A 53 16.68 -13.00 -21.01
N GLY A 54 17.05 -11.72 -21.16
CA GLY A 54 16.79 -10.94 -22.37
C GLY A 54 15.44 -10.22 -22.40
N PHE A 55 14.67 -10.22 -21.31
CA PHE A 55 13.40 -9.50 -21.23
C PHE A 55 13.61 -8.03 -20.82
N SER A 56 12.69 -7.16 -21.27
CA SER A 56 12.65 -5.77 -20.82
C SER A 56 12.13 -5.68 -19.39
N ILE A 57 12.80 -4.89 -18.56
CA ILE A 57 12.39 -4.61 -17.18
C ILE A 57 11.72 -3.24 -17.01
N THR A 58 11.26 -2.62 -18.10
CA THR A 58 10.47 -1.39 -18.02
C THR A 58 9.16 -1.62 -17.28
N LEU A 59 8.60 -0.57 -16.64
CA LEU A 59 7.34 -0.66 -15.90
C LEU A 59 6.20 -1.29 -16.73
N ARG A 60 6.12 -0.96 -18.03
CA ARG A 60 5.12 -1.51 -18.94
C ARG A 60 5.32 -3.01 -19.15
N ALA A 61 6.54 -3.44 -19.46
CA ALA A 61 6.83 -4.85 -19.71
C ALA A 61 6.60 -5.72 -18.47
N VAL A 62 7.06 -5.28 -17.30
CA VAL A 62 6.89 -6.09 -16.08
C VAL A 62 5.43 -6.21 -15.63
N ALA A 63 4.57 -5.26 -16.02
CA ALA A 63 3.14 -5.35 -15.76
C ALA A 63 2.50 -6.50 -16.55
N GLU A 64 2.99 -6.77 -17.78
CA GLU A 64 2.57 -7.91 -18.59
C GLU A 64 3.03 -9.24 -17.96
N TYR A 65 4.14 -9.23 -17.20
CA TYR A 65 4.63 -10.37 -16.43
C TYR A 65 3.96 -10.54 -15.06
N GLY A 66 2.98 -9.69 -14.74
CA GLY A 66 2.21 -9.76 -13.49
C GLY A 66 2.84 -9.02 -12.30
N MET A 67 3.92 -8.26 -12.49
CA MET A 67 4.47 -7.42 -11.44
C MET A 67 3.71 -6.10 -11.34
N THR A 68 3.18 -5.79 -10.16
CA THR A 68 2.49 -4.51 -9.94
C THR A 68 3.47 -3.35 -9.99
N ARG A 69 3.00 -2.18 -10.43
CA ARG A 69 3.78 -0.92 -10.45
C ARG A 69 4.52 -0.66 -9.13
N ARG A 70 3.82 -0.82 -8.01
CA ARG A 70 4.39 -0.60 -6.69
C ARG A 70 5.56 -1.53 -6.41
N HIS A 71 5.44 -2.82 -6.75
CA HIS A 71 6.53 -3.78 -6.55
C HIS A 71 7.73 -3.41 -7.41
N TRP A 72 7.49 -3.06 -8.68
CA TRP A 72 8.52 -2.60 -9.60
C TRP A 72 9.27 -1.36 -9.08
N GLU A 73 8.57 -0.35 -8.57
CA GLU A 73 9.19 0.88 -8.08
C GLU A 73 10.10 0.63 -6.88
N TRP A 74 9.68 -0.22 -5.95
CA TRP A 74 10.50 -0.59 -4.81
C TRP A 74 11.71 -1.44 -5.21
N ALA A 75 11.52 -2.41 -6.11
CA ALA A 75 12.59 -3.21 -6.66
C ALA A 75 13.63 -2.33 -7.38
N ARG A 76 13.18 -1.45 -8.28
CA ARG A 76 14.04 -0.47 -8.97
C ARG A 76 14.76 0.46 -7.99
N ALA A 77 14.10 0.92 -6.93
CA ALA A 77 14.74 1.73 -5.89
C ALA A 77 15.87 0.97 -5.18
N LEU A 78 15.68 -0.33 -4.89
CA LEU A 78 16.75 -1.16 -4.34
C LEU A 78 17.91 -1.35 -5.32
N LEU A 79 17.62 -1.58 -6.60
CA LEU A 79 18.66 -1.71 -7.63
C LEU A 79 19.45 -0.39 -7.82
N LEU A 80 18.78 0.76 -7.75
CA LEU A 80 19.42 2.08 -7.74
C LEU A 80 20.32 2.27 -6.51
N TYR A 81 19.84 1.86 -5.32
CA TYR A 81 20.62 1.93 -4.09
C TYR A 81 21.86 1.02 -4.14
N ALA A 82 21.72 -0.17 -4.73
CA ALA A 82 22.83 -1.09 -4.98
C ALA A 82 23.78 -0.63 -6.12
N ASN A 83 23.50 0.51 -6.76
CA ASN A 83 24.29 1.09 -7.85
C ASN A 83 24.45 0.18 -9.08
N ILE A 84 23.48 -0.70 -9.34
CA ILE A 84 23.45 -1.62 -10.49
C ILE A 84 22.36 -1.25 -11.50
N HIS A 85 21.75 -0.07 -11.36
CA HIS A 85 20.70 0.42 -12.25
C HIS A 85 20.89 1.93 -12.44
N ASP A 86 20.84 2.43 -13.68
CA ASP A 86 21.10 3.85 -14.00
C ASP A 86 19.83 4.72 -14.01
N GLY A 87 18.68 4.06 -14.03
CA GLY A 87 17.36 4.68 -14.06
C GLY A 87 16.52 4.20 -15.23
N HIS A 88 17.16 3.68 -16.27
CA HIS A 88 16.56 3.05 -17.43
C HIS A 88 16.75 1.52 -17.42
N ASP A 89 17.96 1.02 -17.12
CA ASP A 89 18.29 -0.41 -17.18
C ASP A 89 19.36 -0.82 -16.14
N VAL A 90 19.62 -2.12 -16.06
CA VAL A 90 20.70 -2.72 -15.25
C VAL A 90 22.05 -2.44 -15.91
N THR A 91 22.99 -1.91 -15.13
CA THR A 91 24.35 -1.54 -15.59
C THR A 91 25.37 -2.66 -15.42
N CYS A 92 25.13 -3.61 -14.51
CA CYS A 92 26.01 -4.74 -14.27
C CYS A 92 25.89 -5.80 -15.40
N HIS A 93 27.02 -6.38 -15.80
CA HIS A 93 27.09 -7.35 -16.90
C HIS A 93 27.12 -8.80 -16.45
N ASP A 94 27.38 -9.07 -15.17
CA ASP A 94 27.39 -10.41 -14.59
C ASP A 94 26.23 -10.61 -13.64
N PHE A 95 25.54 -11.75 -13.78
CA PHE A 95 24.34 -12.04 -12.98
C PHE A 95 24.68 -12.30 -11.51
N ALA A 96 25.77 -13.02 -11.25
CA ALA A 96 26.15 -13.35 -9.88
C ALA A 96 26.59 -12.10 -9.12
N GLU A 97 27.39 -11.23 -9.76
CA GLU A 97 27.78 -9.93 -9.21
C GLU A 97 26.56 -9.04 -8.89
N ALA A 98 25.60 -8.95 -9.81
CA ALA A 98 24.37 -8.19 -9.58
C ALA A 98 23.57 -8.72 -8.38
N VAL A 99 23.48 -10.04 -8.21
CA VAL A 99 22.80 -10.65 -7.06
C VAL A 99 23.53 -10.35 -5.75
N THR A 100 24.86 -10.47 -5.72
CA THR A 100 25.67 -10.13 -4.54
C THR A 100 25.50 -8.66 -4.16
N ALA A 101 25.51 -7.74 -5.12
CA ALA A 101 25.29 -6.32 -4.87
C ALA A 101 23.92 -6.03 -4.23
N VAL A 102 22.86 -6.75 -4.65
CA VAL A 102 21.53 -6.65 -4.03
C VAL A 102 21.55 -7.18 -2.59
N GLU A 103 22.22 -8.29 -2.33
CA GLU A 103 22.29 -8.88 -0.99
C GLU A 103 23.06 -7.98 0.00
N ASP A 104 24.17 -7.39 -0.44
CA ASP A 104 24.95 -6.43 0.34
C ASP A 104 24.15 -5.16 0.66
N ALA A 105 23.42 -4.64 -0.34
CA ALA A 105 22.49 -3.53 -0.15
C ALA A 105 21.39 -3.87 0.86
N VAL A 106 20.80 -5.06 0.80
CA VAL A 106 19.77 -5.51 1.75
C VAL A 106 20.34 -5.64 3.15
N ASN A 107 21.55 -6.20 3.31
CA ASN A 107 22.21 -6.32 4.61
C ASN A 107 22.45 -4.94 5.24
N THR A 108 22.85 -3.95 4.44
CA THR A 108 23.00 -2.55 4.89
C THR A 108 21.66 -1.93 5.29
N LEU A 109 20.60 -2.17 4.50
CA LEU A 109 19.25 -1.66 4.80
C LEU A 109 18.58 -2.34 5.99
N ARG A 110 19.01 -3.54 6.38
CA ARG A 110 18.54 -4.18 7.63
C ARG A 110 18.99 -3.40 8.85
N THR A 111 20.15 -2.76 8.79
CA THR A 111 20.67 -1.92 9.89
C THR A 111 20.20 -0.47 9.80
N GLU A 112 20.18 0.11 8.59
CA GLU A 112 19.82 1.53 8.40
C GLU A 112 18.31 1.79 8.29
N GLY A 113 17.53 0.77 7.91
CA GLY A 113 16.09 0.87 7.67
C GLY A 113 15.73 1.29 6.25
N LEU A 114 14.44 1.09 5.90
CA LEU A 114 13.89 1.29 4.55
C LEU A 114 13.71 2.75 4.13
N GLU A 115 13.97 3.71 5.01
CA GLU A 115 13.79 5.15 4.71
C GLU A 115 14.65 5.59 3.54
N ARG A 116 15.88 5.05 3.40
CA ARG A 116 16.79 5.33 2.28
C ARG A 116 16.14 5.07 0.93
N LEU A 117 15.43 3.95 0.79
CA LEU A 117 14.76 3.60 -0.47
C LEU A 117 13.61 4.54 -0.80
N LYS A 118 12.95 5.16 0.20
CA LYS A 118 11.81 6.05 -0.05
C LYS A 118 12.20 7.30 -0.84
N TYR A 119 13.43 7.78 -0.69
CA TYR A 119 13.94 8.92 -1.45
C TYR A 119 14.21 8.59 -2.93
N LEU A 120 14.36 7.31 -3.24
CA LEU A 120 14.57 6.81 -4.61
C LEU A 120 13.26 6.43 -5.30
N LEU A 121 12.14 6.41 -4.56
CA LEU A 121 10.83 6.19 -5.13
C LEU A 121 10.35 7.43 -5.89
N PRO A 122 9.63 7.26 -7.01
CA PRO A 122 9.00 8.39 -7.68
C PRO A 122 8.02 9.13 -6.76
N GLN A 123 8.02 10.46 -6.78
CA GLN A 123 7.27 11.29 -5.81
C GLN A 123 5.75 10.98 -5.75
N TYR A 124 5.14 10.59 -6.88
CA TYR A 124 3.72 10.26 -6.94
C TYR A 124 3.34 9.01 -6.11
N THR A 125 4.28 8.09 -5.87
CA THR A 125 4.06 6.84 -5.12
C THR A 125 3.89 7.10 -3.62
N LEU A 126 4.58 8.12 -3.11
CA LEU A 126 4.50 8.58 -1.73
C LEU A 126 3.16 9.29 -1.50
N LEU A 127 2.70 10.09 -2.48
CA LEU A 127 1.39 10.73 -2.44
C LEU A 127 0.25 9.70 -2.40
N GLU A 128 0.25 8.70 -3.30
CA GLU A 128 -0.82 7.70 -3.36
C GLU A 128 -1.02 6.96 -2.03
N SER A 129 0.08 6.60 -1.37
CA SER A 129 0.03 5.87 -0.11
C SER A 129 -0.45 6.75 1.06
N HIS A 130 -0.15 8.05 1.03
CA HIS A 130 -0.70 9.02 1.97
C HIS A 130 -2.23 9.19 1.78
N TYR A 131 -2.70 9.39 0.55
CA TYR A 131 -4.13 9.53 0.24
C TYR A 131 -4.93 8.27 0.59
N LYS A 132 -4.41 7.07 0.28
CA LYS A 132 -5.07 5.79 0.63
C LYS A 132 -5.21 5.62 2.15
N ARG A 133 -4.22 6.04 2.95
CA ARG A 133 -4.29 6.03 4.42
C ARG A 133 -5.32 7.02 4.94
N GLN A 134 -5.36 8.24 4.39
CA GLN A 134 -6.36 9.24 4.74
C GLN A 134 -7.78 8.78 4.43
N ALA A 135 -8.01 8.22 3.24
CA ALA A 135 -9.32 7.68 2.85
C ALA A 135 -9.78 6.52 3.75
N LYS A 136 -8.86 5.63 4.14
CA LYS A 136 -9.18 4.54 5.09
C LYS A 136 -9.56 5.07 6.47
N ARG A 137 -8.83 6.07 6.98
CA ARG A 137 -9.15 6.76 8.25
C ARG A 137 -10.51 7.44 8.19
N ALA A 138 -10.81 8.16 7.10
CA ALA A 138 -12.09 8.81 6.88
C ALA A 138 -13.27 7.80 6.92
N ARG A 139 -13.15 6.68 6.21
CA ARG A 139 -14.15 5.59 6.24
C ARG A 139 -14.34 4.99 7.63
N GLN A 140 -13.26 4.89 8.42
CA GLN A 140 -13.34 4.36 9.78
C GLN A 140 -14.07 5.34 10.71
N ILE A 141 -13.79 6.65 10.58
CA ILE A 141 -14.51 7.71 11.30
C ILE A 141 -16.00 7.71 10.93
N GLU A 142 -16.31 7.60 9.63
CA GLU A 142 -17.70 7.54 9.15
C GLU A 142 -18.47 6.32 9.69
N ARG A 143 -17.81 5.14 9.72
CA ARG A 143 -18.35 3.92 10.34
C ARG A 143 -18.57 4.06 11.85
N GLN A 144 -17.71 4.80 12.53
CA GLN A 144 -17.88 5.08 13.96
C GLN A 144 -19.04 6.05 14.21
N LYS A 145 -19.18 7.09 13.38
CA LYS A 145 -20.30 8.05 13.45
C LYS A 145 -21.66 7.39 13.19
N THR A 146 -21.75 6.49 12.22
CA THR A 146 -22.98 5.72 11.93
C THR A 146 -23.33 4.69 13.02
N ARG A 147 -22.35 4.23 13.81
CA ARG A 147 -22.60 3.36 14.97
C ARG A 147 -22.99 4.13 16.24
N GLN A 148 -22.55 5.37 16.35
CA GLN A 148 -22.81 6.24 17.51
C GLN A 148 -24.09 7.07 17.37
N THR A 149 -24.75 7.08 16.21
CA THR A 149 -26.05 7.75 16.06
C THR A 149 -27.09 6.95 16.85
N PRO A 150 -27.62 7.47 17.98
CA PRO A 150 -28.72 6.82 18.66
C PRO A 150 -29.94 6.86 17.74
N ARG A 151 -30.78 5.83 17.77
CA ARG A 151 -32.12 5.83 17.17
C ARG A 151 -33.02 6.85 17.90
N GLN A 152 -32.69 8.14 17.85
CA GLN A 152 -33.57 9.23 18.21
C GLN A 152 -34.24 9.72 16.93
N ASN A 153 -35.28 9.01 16.46
CA ASN A 153 -36.33 9.54 15.58
C ASN A 153 -37.39 8.47 15.25
N VAL A 154 -37.98 7.84 16.27
CA VAL A 154 -39.19 7.01 16.10
C VAL A 154 -40.28 7.38 17.11
N ARG A 155 -40.25 8.58 17.71
CA ARG A 155 -41.26 8.95 18.73
C ARG A 155 -41.78 10.39 18.70
N GLN A 156 -41.70 11.06 17.56
CA GLN A 156 -42.33 12.38 17.37
C GLN A 156 -43.15 12.43 16.07
N THR A 157 -44.10 11.50 15.91
CA THR A 157 -45.21 11.62 14.96
C THR A 157 -46.47 11.01 15.56
N ALA A 158 -46.85 11.44 16.77
CA ALA A 158 -48.12 11.02 17.38
C ALA A 158 -48.57 12.02 18.45
N SER A 159 -48.65 13.32 18.12
CA SER A 159 -49.48 14.31 18.83
C SER A 159 -49.31 15.71 18.24
N PHE A 160 -50.10 16.04 17.22
CA PHE A 160 -50.66 17.39 17.10
C PHE A 160 -51.91 17.35 16.21
N SER A 161 -53.07 17.36 16.86
CA SER A 161 -54.37 17.66 16.26
C SER A 161 -54.59 19.17 16.31
N GLY A 162 -55.07 19.78 15.23
CA GLY A 162 -55.64 21.13 15.30
C GLY A 162 -55.59 21.86 13.96
N ALA A 163 -56.77 22.07 13.40
CA ALA A 163 -57.11 22.84 12.20
C ALA A 163 -56.34 24.17 12.04
N ASP A 164 -56.03 24.58 10.81
CA ASP A 164 -56.86 25.54 10.06
C ASP A 164 -56.36 25.71 8.61
N SER A 165 -57.29 26.18 7.79
CA SER A 165 -57.29 26.46 6.36
C SER A 165 -56.19 27.43 5.87
N THR A 166 -55.59 27.16 4.70
CA THR A 166 -55.53 28.02 3.48
C THR A 166 -54.34 27.71 2.56
N ASP A 167 -54.65 27.79 1.26
CA ASP A 167 -53.77 28.06 0.11
C ASP A 167 -52.71 27.04 -0.33
N ASN A 168 -53.14 26.30 -1.36
CA ASN A 168 -52.35 25.40 -2.18
C ASN A 168 -51.80 26.18 -3.39
N GLN A 169 -50.51 26.52 -3.37
CA GLN A 169 -49.74 27.01 -4.53
C GLN A 169 -48.65 26.00 -4.88
N PRO A 170 -48.51 25.57 -6.16
CA PRO A 170 -47.50 24.60 -6.57
C PRO A 170 -46.21 25.31 -7.03
N VAL A 171 -45.10 25.03 -6.35
CA VAL A 171 -43.73 25.33 -6.83
C VAL A 171 -42.90 24.13 -6.37
N GLY A 172 -42.40 23.24 -7.22
CA GLY A 172 -41.64 23.47 -8.43
C GLY A 172 -40.36 22.66 -8.26
N GLU A 173 -40.22 21.60 -9.07
CA GLU A 173 -39.07 20.71 -9.15
C GLU A 173 -37.75 21.50 -9.20
N GLY A 174 -36.73 21.08 -8.44
CA GLY A 174 -35.46 21.79 -8.58
C GLY A 174 -34.28 21.39 -7.70
N MET A 175 -34.13 20.15 -7.23
CA MET A 175 -32.86 19.75 -6.57
C MET A 175 -32.45 18.32 -6.91
N SER A 176 -31.91 18.11 -8.12
CA SER A 176 -31.18 16.90 -8.50
C SER A 176 -30.01 17.14 -9.48
N ARG A 177 -29.48 18.37 -9.54
CA ARG A 177 -28.25 18.69 -10.29
C ARG A 177 -27.12 19.03 -9.33
N GLY A 178 -26.46 18.02 -8.78
CA GLY A 178 -25.35 18.24 -7.84
C GLY A 178 -24.12 17.35 -8.04
N ILE A 179 -24.15 16.36 -8.95
CA ILE A 179 -23.07 15.36 -9.04
C ILE A 179 -22.52 15.18 -10.47
N ARG A 180 -23.26 15.54 -11.53
CA ARG A 180 -22.75 15.41 -12.92
C ARG A 180 -21.88 16.57 -13.39
N ASP A 181 -22.08 17.79 -12.87
CA ASP A 181 -21.38 18.98 -13.39
C ASP A 181 -19.91 19.09 -12.96
N ARG A 182 -19.52 18.47 -11.84
CA ARG A 182 -18.13 18.54 -11.35
C ARG A 182 -17.14 17.69 -12.15
N ARG A 183 -17.61 16.70 -12.93
CA ARG A 183 -16.72 15.88 -13.76
C ARG A 183 -16.30 16.61 -15.05
N ALA A 184 -17.23 17.35 -15.66
CA ALA A 184 -16.95 18.17 -16.83
C ALA A 184 -16.01 19.35 -16.49
N GLU A 185 -16.13 19.92 -15.29
CA GLU A 185 -15.27 21.01 -14.82
C GLU A 185 -13.81 20.58 -14.57
N ILE A 186 -13.58 19.32 -14.17
CA ILE A 186 -12.23 18.76 -14.00
C ILE A 186 -11.61 18.41 -15.36
N GLU A 187 -12.39 17.88 -16.30
CA GLU A 187 -11.92 17.57 -17.65
C GLU A 187 -11.58 18.85 -18.45
N ALA A 188 -12.35 19.93 -18.30
CA ALA A 188 -12.04 21.23 -18.89
C ALA A 188 -10.77 21.89 -18.30
N ARG A 189 -10.44 21.60 -17.04
CA ARG A 189 -9.28 22.17 -16.34
C ARG A 189 -7.97 21.42 -16.60
N MET A 190 -8.02 20.21 -17.15
CA MET A 190 -6.84 19.39 -17.48
C MET A 190 -6.58 19.26 -18.99
N GLY A 191 -7.38 19.91 -19.84
CA GLY A 191 -7.39 19.70 -21.30
C GLY A 191 -6.91 20.88 -22.15
N MET A 192 -5.93 21.68 -21.71
CA MET A 192 -5.28 22.67 -22.58
C MET A 192 -3.78 22.80 -22.23
N ASP A 193 -2.94 21.98 -22.87
CA ASP A 193 -1.58 22.40 -23.24
C ASP A 193 -0.97 21.54 -24.39
N ASP A 194 -1.74 21.29 -25.46
CA ASP A 194 -1.18 20.88 -26.75
C ASP A 194 -1.02 22.11 -27.64
N GLY A 195 -0.09 22.97 -27.22
CA GLY A 195 0.40 24.12 -27.97
C GLY A 195 1.77 23.84 -28.56
N ARG A 196 1.79 23.49 -29.86
CA ARG A 196 2.82 23.82 -30.87
C ARG A 196 4.21 24.19 -30.35
N ARG A 197 5.19 23.33 -30.65
CA ARG A 197 6.56 23.80 -30.95
C ARG A 197 6.86 23.50 -32.40
N ASP A 198 6.94 24.58 -33.18
CA ASP A 198 7.60 24.62 -34.47
C ASP A 198 9.10 24.35 -34.29
N ALA A 199 9.61 23.33 -34.97
CA ALA A 199 10.94 23.22 -35.58
C ALA A 199 11.05 21.87 -36.31
#